data_AF-A0A091Q4K8-F1
#
_entry.id   AF-A0A091Q4K8-F1
#
_cell.length_a   1.000
_cell.length_b   1.000
_cell.length_c   1.000
_cell.angle_alpha   90.00
_cell.angle_beta   90.00
_cell.angle_gamma   90.00
#
_symmetry.space_group_name_H-M   'P 1'
#
loop_
_entity.id
_entity.type
_entity.pdbx_description
1 polymer ?
#
loop_
_entity_poly.entity_id
_entity_poly.type
_entity_poly.pdbx_seq_one_letter_code
_entity_poly.pdbx_strand_id
1 'polypeptide(L)'
;CTDFQTANLLRGSKLKVQFLLFTSSSPTCGELILADGGIRNCSFNSSLETKIIIHGFRALGTKPSWIEGLVHAILDASQVNVIAVDWVYGSTGTYASAVENVTQLALSISQFVSKLL
;
A
#
# COMPACT_ATOMS: atom_id res chain seq x y z
N CYS A 1 -0.25 -14.54 -3.44
CA CYS A 1 -0.01 -13.08 -3.36
C CYS A 1 -0.64 -12.58 -2.08
N THR A 2 -0.06 -11.55 -1.47
CA THR A 2 -0.77 -10.77 -0.45
C THR A 2 -1.74 -9.84 -1.17
N ASP A 3 -2.99 -9.80 -0.69
CA ASP A 3 -3.99 -8.83 -1.14
C ASP A 3 -4.31 -7.85 -0.02
N PHE A 4 -5.02 -6.78 -0.36
CA PHE A 4 -5.45 -5.75 0.59
C PHE A 4 -6.27 -6.35 1.73
N GLN A 5 -6.10 -5.74 2.90
CA GLN A 5 -6.91 -5.97 4.07
C GLN A 5 -8.38 -5.60 3.80
N THR A 6 -9.26 -6.25 4.55
CA THR A 6 -10.68 -5.88 4.63
C THR A 6 -11.03 -5.44 6.04
N ALA A 7 -11.98 -4.54 6.15
CA ALA A 7 -12.45 -4.00 7.41
C ALA A 7 -13.96 -3.79 7.39
N ASN A 8 -14.57 -3.84 8.57
CA ASN A 8 -15.98 -3.49 8.77
C ASN A 8 -16.07 -2.13 9.45
N LEU A 9 -17.14 -1.38 9.15
CA LEU A 9 -17.39 -0.03 9.68
C LEU A 9 -17.26 0.08 11.21
N LEU A 10 -17.65 -0.96 11.94
CA LEU A 10 -17.62 -1.00 13.42
C LEU A 10 -16.27 -1.42 14.02
N ARG A 11 -15.29 -1.84 13.20
CA ARG A 11 -13.99 -2.37 13.66
C ARG A 11 -12.77 -1.66 13.09
N GLY A 12 -12.92 -0.81 12.06
CA GLY A 12 -11.82 -0.17 11.32
C GLY A 12 -11.31 1.17 11.86
N SER A 13 -11.08 1.31 13.17
CA SER A 13 -10.56 2.57 13.72
C SER A 13 -9.03 2.60 13.87
N LYS A 14 -8.40 1.46 14.16
CA LYS A 14 -6.95 1.40 14.47
C LYS A 14 -6.13 1.26 13.20
N LEU A 15 -5.24 2.21 12.93
CA LEU A 15 -4.34 2.16 11.78
C LEU A 15 -3.54 0.84 11.73
N LYS A 16 -3.60 0.20 10.57
CA LYS A 16 -2.73 -0.89 10.13
C LYS A 16 -2.30 -0.54 8.72
N VAL A 17 -0.99 -0.58 8.46
CA VAL A 17 -0.42 -0.23 7.16
C VAL A 17 0.31 -1.45 6.62
N GLN A 18 0.06 -1.78 5.36
CA GLN A 18 0.81 -2.76 4.58
C GLN A 18 1.37 -2.08 3.33
N PHE A 19 2.58 -2.49 2.94
CA PHE A 19 3.22 -2.06 1.71
C PHE A 19 3.30 -3.26 0.78
N LEU A 20 2.60 -3.19 -0.35
CA LEU A 20 2.51 -4.27 -1.33
C LEU A 20 3.30 -3.88 -2.58
N LEU A 21 4.35 -4.63 -2.88
CA LEU A 21 5.18 -4.46 -4.06
C LEU A 21 4.57 -5.18 -5.26
N PHE A 22 4.57 -4.50 -6.39
CA PHE A 22 4.27 -5.03 -7.71
C PHE A 22 5.42 -4.66 -8.65
N THR A 23 5.78 -5.61 -9.50
CA THR A 23 6.86 -5.47 -10.50
C THR A 23 6.38 -6.04 -11.82
N SER A 24 7.08 -5.76 -12.92
CA SER A 24 6.74 -6.32 -14.24
C SER A 24 6.77 -7.86 -14.25
N SER A 25 7.55 -8.51 -13.37
CA SER A 25 7.55 -9.98 -13.22
C SER A 25 6.35 -10.52 -12.45
N SER A 26 5.68 -9.69 -11.64
CA SER A 26 4.53 -10.07 -10.81
C SER A 26 3.47 -8.97 -10.76
N PRO A 27 2.89 -8.56 -11.91
CA PRO A 27 2.05 -7.36 -11.99
C PRO A 27 0.70 -7.51 -11.29
N THR A 28 0.19 -8.74 -11.18
CA THR A 28 -1.09 -9.09 -10.53
C THR A 28 -0.91 -9.59 -9.10
N CYS A 29 0.34 -9.70 -8.62
CA CYS A 29 0.64 -10.43 -7.39
C CYS A 29 1.43 -9.55 -6.43
N GLY A 30 0.71 -8.95 -5.47
CA GLY A 30 1.30 -8.12 -4.43
C GLY A 30 2.21 -8.92 -3.51
N GLU A 31 3.45 -8.48 -3.38
CA GLU A 31 4.43 -9.00 -2.44
C GLU A 31 4.47 -8.10 -1.19
N LEU A 32 4.25 -8.66 0.00
CA LEU A 32 4.26 -7.88 1.23
C LEU A 32 5.69 -7.52 1.63
N ILE A 33 5.98 -6.23 1.75
CA ILE A 33 7.28 -5.76 2.26
C ILE A 33 7.21 -5.62 3.78
N LEU A 34 7.98 -6.44 4.49
CA LEU A 34 8.14 -6.34 5.94
C LEU A 34 9.13 -5.22 6.30
N ALA A 35 8.75 -4.34 7.22
CA ALA A 35 9.50 -3.13 7.59
C ALA A 35 10.84 -3.43 8.30
N ASP A 36 11.04 -4.66 8.75
CA ASP A 36 12.07 -5.16 9.65
C ASP A 36 13.07 -6.11 8.95
N GLY A 37 13.26 -5.93 7.64
CA GLY A 37 14.28 -6.63 6.84
C GLY A 37 13.77 -7.17 5.49
N GLY A 38 12.48 -7.02 5.20
CA GLY A 38 11.83 -7.59 4.02
C GLY A 38 12.28 -7.02 2.67
N ILE A 39 12.86 -5.82 2.64
CA ILE A 39 13.32 -5.20 1.38
C ILE A 39 14.41 -6.07 0.71
N ARG A 40 15.26 -6.75 1.48
CA ARG A 40 16.30 -7.64 0.95
C ARG A 40 15.79 -8.98 0.43
N ASN A 41 14.59 -9.39 0.86
CA ASN A 41 13.99 -10.68 0.54
C ASN A 41 12.83 -10.55 -0.45
N CYS A 42 12.63 -9.37 -1.04
CA CYS A 42 11.57 -9.12 -2.00
C CYS A 42 12.13 -8.77 -3.38
N SER A 43 11.25 -8.76 -4.38
CA SER A 43 11.57 -8.44 -5.77
C SER A 43 11.90 -6.96 -6.04
N PHE A 44 12.09 -6.15 -4.99
CA PHE A 44 12.38 -4.72 -5.11
C PHE A 44 13.74 -4.48 -5.77
N ASN A 45 13.76 -3.60 -6.77
CA ASN A 45 14.98 -3.23 -7.48
C ASN A 45 15.33 -1.77 -7.23
N SER A 46 16.36 -1.52 -6.43
CA SER A 46 16.83 -0.17 -6.06
C SER A 46 17.39 0.64 -7.24
N SER A 47 17.67 0.01 -8.39
CA SER A 47 18.11 0.71 -9.60
C SER A 47 16.95 1.25 -10.44
N LEU A 48 15.70 0.90 -10.10
CA LEU A 48 14.50 1.37 -10.80
C LEU A 48 13.79 2.47 -10.00
N GLU A 49 13.07 3.33 -10.72
CA GLU A 49 12.16 4.29 -10.09
C GLU A 49 11.09 3.55 -9.27
N THR A 50 10.61 4.17 -8.19
CA THR A 50 9.52 3.64 -7.36
C THR A 50 8.32 4.57 -7.42
N LYS A 51 7.15 4.03 -7.77
CA LYS A 51 5.85 4.72 -7.75
C LYS A 51 5.04 4.24 -6.55
N ILE A 52 4.65 5.15 -5.66
CA ILE A 52 3.86 4.83 -4.47
C ILE A 52 2.41 5.25 -4.69
N ILE A 53 1.48 4.31 -4.54
CA ILE A 53 0.04 4.52 -4.68
C ILE A 53 -0.59 4.48 -3.28
N ILE A 54 -1.27 5.56 -2.91
CA ILE A 54 -1.93 5.69 -1.60
C ILE A 54 -3.41 5.93 -1.86
N HIS A 55 -4.28 5.05 -1.37
CA HIS A 55 -5.74 5.26 -1.48
C HIS A 55 -6.27 6.19 -0.39
N GLY A 56 -7.50 6.67 -0.55
CA GLY A 56 -8.18 7.52 0.44
C GLY A 56 -9.15 6.77 1.36
N PHE A 57 -10.12 7.49 1.90
CA PHE A 57 -11.19 7.00 2.79
C PHE A 57 -12.02 5.87 2.18
N ARG A 58 -12.33 4.82 2.96
CA ARG A 58 -13.04 3.61 2.51
C ARG A 58 -14.24 3.28 3.39
N ALA A 59 -15.41 3.84 3.07
CA ALA A 59 -16.65 3.56 3.81
C ALA A 59 -17.00 2.05 3.89
N LEU A 60 -16.75 1.30 2.81
CA LEU A 60 -17.07 -0.13 2.71
C LEU A 60 -15.96 -1.06 3.22
N GLY A 61 -14.76 -0.54 3.51
CA GLY A 61 -13.62 -1.32 3.98
C GLY A 61 -13.15 -2.46 3.09
N THR A 62 -13.34 -2.32 1.78
CA THR A 62 -12.82 -3.25 0.76
C THR A 62 -11.60 -2.67 0.06
N LYS A 63 -10.91 -3.42 -0.81
CA LYS A 63 -9.87 -2.91 -1.73
C LYS A 63 -10.43 -1.87 -2.71
N PRO A 64 -9.69 -0.81 -3.12
CA PRO A 64 -10.20 0.11 -4.11
C PRO A 64 -10.16 -0.56 -5.48
N SER A 65 -11.28 -0.60 -6.19
CA SER A 65 -11.38 -1.31 -7.49
C SER A 65 -10.42 -0.78 -8.56
N TRP A 66 -9.95 0.46 -8.42
CA TRP A 66 -9.03 1.09 -9.36
C TRP A 66 -7.56 0.73 -9.14
N ILE A 67 -7.19 0.12 -8.01
CA ILE A 67 -5.77 -0.15 -7.68
C ILE A 67 -5.13 -1.06 -8.72
N GLU A 68 -5.78 -2.18 -9.05
CA GLU A 68 -5.22 -3.16 -10.00
C GLU A 68 -5.03 -2.55 -11.39
N GLY A 69 -6.02 -1.80 -11.87
CA GLY A 69 -5.93 -1.11 -13.15
C GLY A 69 -4.81 -0.08 -13.19
N LEU A 70 -4.61 0.69 -12.11
CA LEU A 70 -3.54 1.68 -12.04
C LEU A 70 -2.16 1.03 -11.94
N VAL A 71 -2.01 -0.04 -11.14
CA VAL A 71 -0.76 -0.80 -11.04
C VAL A 71 -0.36 -1.34 -12.42
N HIS A 72 -1.29 -1.99 -13.13
CA HIS A 72 -1.04 -2.50 -14.48
C HIS A 72 -0.66 -1.37 -15.45
N ALA A 73 -1.43 -0.28 -15.48
CA ALA A 73 -1.15 0.82 -16.39
C ALA A 73 0.24 1.44 -16.17
N ILE A 74 0.71 1.53 -14.91
CA ILE A 74 2.06 2.02 -14.60
C ILE A 74 3.12 1.01 -15.06
N LEU A 75 2.95 -0.27 -14.75
CA LEU A 75 3.92 -1.32 -15.11
C LEU A 75 3.99 -1.57 -16.62
N ASP A 76 2.90 -1.35 -17.35
CA ASP A 76 2.85 -1.41 -18.82
C ASP A 76 3.57 -0.20 -19.45
N ALA A 77 3.51 0.97 -18.79
CA ALA A 77 4.13 2.19 -19.29
C ALA A 77 5.64 2.28 -19.01
N SER A 78 6.12 1.68 -17.92
CA SER A 78 7.55 1.71 -17.57
C SER A 78 7.99 0.57 -16.65
N GLN A 79 9.28 0.23 -16.72
CA GLN A 79 9.92 -0.73 -15.82
C GLN A 79 10.24 -0.04 -14.49
N VAL A 80 9.35 -0.20 -13.51
CA VAL A 80 9.43 0.46 -12.19
C VAL A 80 9.02 -0.49 -11.06
N ASN A 81 9.35 -0.12 -9.82
CA ASN A 81 8.71 -0.70 -8.65
C ASN A 81 7.38 0.04 -8.41
N VAL A 82 6.28 -0.67 -8.24
CA VAL A 82 5.01 -0.06 -7.81
C VAL A 82 4.68 -0.55 -6.41
N ILE A 83 4.47 0.38 -5.48
CA ILE A 83 4.14 0.06 -4.09
C ILE A 83 2.75 0.60 -3.78
N ALA A 84 1.81 -0.31 -3.54
CA ALA A 84 0.49 0.06 -3.06
C ALA A 84 0.49 0.09 -1.53
N VAL A 85 0.07 1.22 -0.96
CA VAL A 85 -0.08 1.41 0.49
C VAL A 85 -1.49 1.05 0.89
N ASP A 86 -1.64 -0.11 1.51
CA ASP A 86 -2.89 -0.56 2.07
C ASP A 86 -3.03 -0.08 3.52
N TRP A 87 -4.02 0.77 3.74
CA TRP A 87 -4.46 1.20 5.07
C TRP A 87 -5.98 1.12 5.17
N VAL A 88 -6.60 0.13 4.49
CA VAL A 88 -8.05 -0.09 4.51
C VAL A 88 -8.57 -0.13 5.95
N TYR A 89 -7.85 -0.78 6.86
CA TYR A 89 -8.26 -0.87 8.26
C TYR A 89 -8.27 0.47 9.01
N GLY A 90 -7.40 1.43 8.66
CA GLY A 90 -7.38 2.77 9.27
C GLY A 90 -8.23 3.81 8.53
N SER A 91 -8.69 3.49 7.33
CA SER A 91 -9.51 4.35 6.47
C SER A 91 -11.01 3.99 6.49
N THR A 92 -11.40 2.99 7.28
CA THR A 92 -12.77 2.44 7.32
C THR A 92 -13.46 2.72 8.64
N GLY A 93 -14.34 3.71 8.68
CA GLY A 93 -15.04 4.06 9.92
C GLY A 93 -15.80 5.36 9.72
N THR A 94 -15.83 6.19 10.76
CA THR A 94 -16.23 7.59 10.56
C THR A 94 -15.16 8.33 9.75
N TYR A 95 -15.57 9.33 8.99
CA TYR A 95 -14.62 10.16 8.26
C TYR A 95 -13.62 10.83 9.20
N ALA A 96 -14.09 11.32 10.36
CA ALA A 96 -13.23 11.92 11.40
C ALA A 96 -12.14 10.96 11.88
N SER A 97 -12.49 9.72 12.24
CA SER A 97 -11.50 8.72 12.65
C SER A 97 -10.49 8.37 11.56
N ALA A 98 -10.90 8.40 10.28
CA ALA A 98 -9.96 8.19 9.17
C ALA A 98 -8.98 9.36 9.03
N VAL A 99 -9.46 10.60 9.22
CA VAL A 99 -8.62 11.81 9.21
C VAL A 99 -7.60 11.78 10.35
N GLU A 100 -7.99 11.38 11.55
CA GLU A 100 -7.09 11.24 12.70
C GLU A 100 -5.90 10.29 12.45
N ASN A 101 -6.10 9.27 11.62
CA ASN A 101 -5.05 8.30 11.27
C ASN A 101 -4.04 8.83 10.24
N VAL A 102 -4.32 9.91 9.51
CA VAL A 102 -3.49 10.38 8.39
C VAL A 102 -2.08 10.78 8.83
N THR A 103 -1.94 11.44 9.97
CA THR A 103 -0.61 11.82 10.49
C THR A 103 0.25 10.60 10.78
N GLN A 104 -0.32 9.59 11.43
CA GLN A 104 0.41 8.36 11.73
C GLN A 104 0.71 7.54 10.46
N LEU A 105 -0.21 7.52 9.49
CA LEU A 105 0.01 6.92 8.17
C LEU A 105 1.20 7.59 7.46
N ALA A 106 1.26 8.93 7.46
CA ALA A 106 2.36 9.67 6.84
C ALA A 106 3.71 9.35 7.51
N LEU A 107 3.74 9.23 8.84
CA LEU A 107 4.95 8.79 9.56
C LEU A 107 5.37 7.37 9.17
N SER A 108 4.42 6.43 9.07
CA SER A 108 4.71 5.06 8.63
C SER A 108 5.25 5.01 7.20
N ILE A 109 4.68 5.79 6.28
CA ILE A 109 5.17 5.90 4.89
C ILE A 109 6.57 6.53 4.86
N SER A 110 6.80 7.61 5.62
CA SER A 110 8.12 8.26 5.67
C SER A 110 9.20 7.32 6.18
N GLN A 111 8.93 6.56 7.24
CA GLN A 111 9.85 5.56 7.79
C GLN A 111 10.10 4.40 6.83
N PHE A 112 9.08 4.03 6.05
CA PHE A 112 9.22 3.02 5.02
C PHE A 112 10.12 3.51 3.89
N VAL A 113 9.87 4.72 3.35
CA VAL A 113 10.67 5.33 2.29
C VAL A 113 12.12 5.51 2.73
N SER A 114 12.39 5.91 3.97
CA SER A 114 13.76 6.06 4.47
C SER A 114 14.55 4.74 4.52
N LYS A 115 13.88 3.58 4.45
CA LYS A 115 14.51 2.26 4.41
C LYS A 115 14.71 1.73 3.00
N LEU A 116 14.11 2.37 1.98
CA LEU A 116 14.31 2.04 0.56
C LEU A 116 15.61 2.63 0.00
N LEU A 117 16.13 3.67 0.64
CA LEU A 117 17.40 4.36 0.34
C LEU A 117 18.57 3.65 1.02
#